data_AF-A0AAD9PN44-F1
#
_entry.id   AF-A0AAD9PN44-F1
#
_cell.length_a   1.000
_cell.length_b   1.000
_cell.length_c   1.000
_cell.angle_alpha   90.00
_cell.angle_beta   90.00
_cell.angle_gamma   90.00
#
_symmetry.space_group_name_H-M   'P 1'
#
loop_
_entity.id
_entity.type
_entity.pdbx_description
1 polymer ?
#
loop_
_entity_poly.entity_id
_entity_poly.type
_entity_poly.pdbx_seq_one_letter_code
_entity_poly.pdbx_strand_id
1 'polypeptide(L)'
;MGFFGTLFYVAYTPLRIIRYKTASDATKANVIKLGIICRKSWILFPPLLLYQYIRAIDREMYTTEVFYKASKSNDSRAFYDPTKPKGFREWKIQSDMALVSKAISNHTMENESEESEK
;
A
#
# COMPACT_ATOMS: atom_id res chain seq x y z
N MET A 1 -17.18 -0.19 -26.67
CA MET A 1 -17.31 -1.40 -25.85
C MET A 1 -16.25 -1.33 -24.75
N GLY A 2 -16.66 -0.99 -23.53
CA GLY A 2 -15.78 -0.40 -22.51
C GLY A 2 -14.92 -1.42 -21.75
N PHE A 3 -13.75 -0.96 -21.30
CA PHE A 3 -12.74 -1.66 -20.50
C PHE A 3 -13.31 -2.35 -19.24
N PHE A 4 -14.41 -1.84 -18.69
CA PHE A 4 -15.14 -2.48 -17.59
C PHE A 4 -15.80 -3.80 -18.03
N GLY A 5 -16.32 -3.89 -19.24
CA GLY A 5 -16.93 -5.13 -19.77
C GLY A 5 -15.92 -6.27 -19.94
N THR A 6 -14.68 -5.94 -20.33
CA THR A 6 -13.58 -6.91 -20.41
C THR A 6 -13.09 -7.35 -19.03
N LEU A 7 -13.05 -6.43 -18.06
CA LEU A 7 -12.69 -6.77 -16.68
C LEU A 7 -13.73 -7.67 -16.02
N PHE A 8 -15.03 -7.38 -16.21
CA PHE A 8 -16.11 -8.27 -15.80
C PHE A 8 -16.02 -9.63 -16.51
N TYR A 9 -15.77 -9.66 -17.81
CA TYR A 9 -15.63 -10.93 -18.54
C TYR A 9 -14.45 -11.78 -18.03
N VAL A 10 -13.29 -11.17 -17.76
CA VAL A 10 -12.11 -11.87 -17.19
C VAL A 10 -12.34 -12.31 -15.74
N ALA A 11 -13.15 -11.59 -14.96
CA ALA A 11 -13.57 -12.04 -13.63
C ALA A 11 -14.63 -13.16 -13.67
N TYR A 12 -15.48 -13.19 -14.71
CA TYR A 12 -16.53 -14.20 -14.91
C TYR A 12 -16.04 -15.48 -15.63
N THR A 13 -14.94 -15.42 -16.40
CA THR A 13 -14.36 -16.60 -17.06
C THR A 13 -13.91 -17.69 -16.08
N PRO A 14 -13.26 -17.43 -14.92
CA PRO A 14 -12.97 -18.49 -13.95
C PRO A 14 -14.25 -19.05 -13.33
N LEU A 15 -15.28 -18.22 -13.09
CA LEU A 15 -16.59 -18.69 -12.60
C LEU A 15 -17.28 -19.64 -13.60
N ARG A 16 -17.05 -19.47 -14.91
CA ARG A 16 -17.58 -20.35 -15.96
C ARG A 16 -16.81 -21.67 -16.07
N ILE A 17 -15.52 -21.68 -15.74
CA ILE A 17 -14.64 -22.87 -15.70
C ILE A 17 -14.87 -23.69 -14.43
N ILE A 18 -15.39 -23.08 -13.35
CA ILE A 18 -15.86 -23.77 -12.13
C ILE A 18 -17.22 -24.49 -12.37
N ARG A 19 -17.56 -24.84 -13.62
CA ARG A 19 -18.66 -25.78 -13.88
C ARG A 19 -18.23 -27.16 -13.39
N TYR A 20 -18.62 -27.48 -12.15
CA TYR A 20 -18.41 -28.75 -11.45
C TYR A 20 -18.76 -30.00 -12.29
N LYS A 21 -19.62 -29.86 -13.30
CA LYS A 21 -20.09 -30.98 -14.13
C LYS A 21 -19.04 -31.55 -15.09
N THR A 22 -18.02 -30.78 -15.46
CA THR A 22 -16.98 -31.16 -16.46
C THR A 22 -15.57 -31.22 -15.88
N ALA A 23 -15.39 -30.95 -14.58
CA ALA A 23 -14.10 -30.96 -13.92
C ALA A 23 -13.68 -32.37 -13.47
N SER A 24 -12.39 -32.68 -13.55
CA SER A 24 -11.79 -33.92 -13.02
C SER A 24 -12.03 -34.05 -11.51
N ASP A 25 -12.22 -35.28 -11.03
CA ASP A 25 -12.51 -35.53 -9.61
C ASP A 25 -11.36 -35.08 -8.69
N ALA A 26 -10.12 -35.10 -9.18
CA ALA A 26 -8.96 -34.55 -8.47
C ALA A 26 -9.07 -33.02 -8.26
N THR A 27 -9.54 -32.28 -9.27
CA THR A 27 -9.73 -30.82 -9.16
C THR A 27 -10.85 -30.45 -8.19
N LYS A 28 -11.94 -31.23 -8.17
CA LYS A 28 -13.04 -31.02 -7.20
C LYS A 28 -12.56 -31.23 -5.76
N ALA A 29 -11.79 -32.29 -5.51
CA ALA A 29 -11.22 -32.57 -4.19
C ALA A 29 -10.27 -31.46 -3.74
N ASN A 30 -9.44 -30.92 -4.63
CA ASN A 30 -8.52 -29.83 -4.30
C ASN A 30 -9.24 -28.51 -4.00
N VAL A 31 -10.31 -28.17 -4.74
CA VAL A 31 -11.14 -26.99 -4.45
C VAL A 31 -11.84 -27.10 -3.09
N ILE A 32 -12.36 -28.29 -2.75
CA ILE A 32 -12.98 -28.54 -1.44
C ILE A 32 -11.94 -28.42 -0.32
N LYS A 33 -10.75 -29.01 -0.51
CA LYS A 33 -9.63 -28.88 0.46
C LYS A 33 -9.21 -27.42 0.63
N LEU A 34 -9.11 -26.65 -0.45
CA LEU A 34 -8.79 -25.23 -0.41
C LEU A 34 -9.86 -24.42 0.34
N GLY A 35 -11.15 -24.73 0.13
CA GLY A 35 -12.25 -24.10 0.87
C GLY A 35 -12.21 -24.39 2.37
N ILE A 36 -11.87 -25.63 2.76
CA ILE A 36 -11.71 -26.00 4.18
C ILE A 36 -10.52 -25.27 4.81
N ILE A 37 -9.41 -25.16 4.10
CA ILE A 37 -8.23 -24.40 4.56
C ILE A 37 -8.61 -22.93 4.72
N CYS A 38 -9.27 -22.31 3.74
CA CYS A 38 -9.70 -20.92 3.80
C CYS A 38 -10.62 -20.65 5.01
N ARG A 39 -11.58 -21.54 5.29
CA ARG A 39 -12.47 -21.43 6.45
C ARG A 39 -11.73 -21.59 7.77
N LYS A 40 -10.74 -22.49 7.83
CA LYS A 40 -9.89 -22.70 9.02
C LYS A 40 -8.90 -21.54 9.22
N SER A 41 -8.39 -20.94 8.15
CA SER A 41 -7.50 -19.78 8.17
C SER A 41 -8.21 -18.50 8.62
N TRP A 42 -9.54 -18.41 8.48
CA TRP A 42 -10.31 -17.25 8.92
C TRP A 42 -10.20 -16.97 10.43
N ILE A 43 -9.87 -17.96 11.26
CA ILE A 43 -9.63 -17.73 12.70
C ILE A 43 -8.29 -17.03 12.96
N LEU A 44 -7.30 -17.27 12.11
CA LEU A 44 -5.94 -16.73 12.22
C LEU A 44 -5.77 -15.41 11.47
N PHE A 45 -6.66 -15.12 10.52
CA PHE A 45 -6.54 -13.94 9.67
C PHE A 45 -6.80 -12.60 10.41
N PRO A 46 -7.84 -12.45 11.25
CA PRO A 46 -8.06 -11.24 12.04
C PRO A 46 -6.89 -10.87 12.97
N PRO A 47 -6.31 -11.78 13.78
CA PRO A 47 -5.20 -11.41 14.65
C PRO A 47 -3.93 -11.07 13.85
N LEU A 48 -3.70 -11.74 12.72
CA LEU A 48 -2.56 -11.43 11.85
C LEU A 48 -2.68 -10.03 11.24
N LEU A 49 -3.87 -9.67 10.73
CA LEU A 49 -4.14 -8.33 10.20
C LEU A 49 -4.01 -7.25 11.28
N LEU A 50 -4.54 -7.51 12.48
CA LEU A 50 -4.43 -6.58 13.59
C LEU A 50 -2.97 -6.38 14.00
N TYR A 51 -2.18 -7.45 14.06
CA TYR A 51 -0.76 -7.37 14.34
C TYR A 51 -0.01 -6.54 13.29
N GLN A 52 -0.28 -6.79 12.01
CA GLN A 52 0.30 -6.01 10.90
C GLN A 52 -0.09 -4.54 11.01
N TYR A 53 -1.34 -4.24 11.36
CA TYR A 53 -1.86 -2.89 11.55
C TYR A 53 -1.14 -2.16 12.69
N ILE A 54 -1.05 -2.78 13.87
CA ILE A 54 -0.36 -2.19 15.02
C ILE A 54 1.10 -1.92 14.67
N ARG A 55 1.78 -2.86 14.01
CA ARG A 55 3.18 -2.71 13.60
C ARG A 55 3.38 -1.60 12.58
N ALA A 56 2.43 -1.37 11.69
CA ALA A 56 2.48 -0.27 10.73
C ALA A 56 2.34 1.08 11.44
N ILE A 57 1.35 1.23 12.33
CA ILE A 57 1.14 2.46 13.10
C ILE A 57 2.34 2.76 14.01
N ASP A 58 2.90 1.75 14.66
CA ASP A 58 4.08 1.91 15.53
C ASP A 58 5.30 2.43 14.75
N ARG A 59 5.52 1.92 13.53
CA ARG A 59 6.56 2.43 12.64
C ARG A 59 6.31 3.87 12.22
N GLU A 60 5.09 4.22 11.83
CA GLU A 60 4.73 5.59 11.47
C GLU A 60 5.03 6.55 12.62
N MET A 61 4.55 6.24 13.84
CA MET A 61 4.78 7.08 15.01
C MET A 61 6.27 7.21 15.33
N TYR A 62 7.03 6.12 15.30
CA TYR A 62 8.47 6.15 15.52
C TYR A 62 9.19 7.08 14.53
N THR A 63 8.83 7.05 13.25
CA THR A 63 9.45 7.95 12.26
C THR A 63 9.15 9.41 12.56
N THR A 64 7.91 9.75 12.94
CA THR A 64 7.55 11.13 13.30
C THR A 64 8.36 11.64 14.49
N GLU A 65 8.63 10.79 15.50
CA GLU A 65 9.46 11.16 16.64
C GLU A 65 10.91 11.43 16.25
N VAL A 66 11.48 10.61 15.36
CA VAL A 66 12.86 10.80 14.87
C VAL A 66 12.96 12.12 14.10
N PHE A 67 12.00 12.42 13.22
CA PHE A 67 11.97 13.69 12.49
C PHE A 67 11.79 14.89 13.41
N TYR A 68 10.91 14.79 14.41
CA TYR A 68 10.73 15.84 15.40
C TYR A 68 12.04 16.12 16.15
N LYS A 69 12.70 15.08 16.66
CA LYS A 69 14.00 15.18 17.36
C LYS A 69 15.09 15.81 16.48
N ALA A 70 15.11 15.48 15.18
CA ALA A 70 16.08 16.03 14.25
C ALA A 70 15.82 17.51 13.91
N SER A 71 14.55 17.92 13.85
CA SER A 71 14.14 19.23 13.33
C SER A 71 14.41 20.43 14.25
N LYS A 72 14.84 20.21 15.51
CA LYS A 72 15.00 21.24 16.56
C LYS A 72 13.77 22.14 16.76
N SER A 73 12.61 21.75 16.25
CA SER A 73 11.36 22.49 16.31
C SER A 73 10.70 22.33 17.69
N ASN A 74 10.19 23.42 18.26
CA ASN A 74 9.40 23.37 19.50
C ASN A 74 7.93 23.01 19.28
N ASP A 75 7.45 23.05 18.04
CA ASP A 75 6.06 22.70 17.71
C ASP A 75 5.96 21.22 17.32
N SER A 76 5.40 20.40 18.20
CA SER A 76 5.16 18.97 17.98
C SER A 76 3.93 18.71 17.10
N ARG A 77 2.93 19.60 17.14
CA ARG A 77 1.70 19.47 16.35
C ARG A 77 1.94 19.63 14.86
N ALA A 78 2.99 20.35 14.49
CA ALA A 78 3.38 20.49 13.08
C ALA A 78 3.76 19.14 12.44
N PHE A 79 4.28 18.18 13.21
CA PHE A 79 4.72 16.88 12.70
C PHE A 79 3.64 15.80 12.74
N TYR A 80 2.77 15.84 13.76
CA TYR A 80 1.63 14.93 13.84
C TYR A 80 0.42 15.66 14.40
N ASP A 81 -0.57 15.92 13.53
CA ASP A 81 -1.82 16.58 13.90
C ASP A 81 -3.00 15.59 13.80
N PRO A 82 -3.56 15.11 14.92
CA PRO A 82 -4.68 14.18 14.91
C PRO A 82 -5.99 14.82 14.43
N THR A 83 -6.08 16.15 14.38
CA THR A 83 -7.27 16.86 13.87
C THR A 83 -7.40 16.75 12.35
N LYS A 84 -6.30 16.43 11.66
CA LYS A 84 -6.26 16.28 10.20
C LYS A 84 -6.66 14.86 9.77
N PRO A 85 -7.16 14.71 8.52
CA PRO A 85 -7.46 13.39 7.94
C PRO A 85 -6.22 12.48 8.00
N LYS A 86 -6.43 11.17 8.16
CA LYS A 86 -5.36 10.19 8.43
C LYS A 86 -4.14 10.32 7.50
N GLY A 87 -4.35 10.54 6.20
CA GLY A 87 -3.26 10.69 5.23
C GLY A 87 -2.49 12.01 5.27
N PHE A 88 -2.98 13.03 5.99
CA PHE A 88 -2.38 14.38 6.06
C PHE A 88 -1.97 14.79 7.48
N ARG A 89 -1.92 13.83 8.42
CA ARG A 89 -1.51 14.12 9.80
C ARG A 89 -0.05 14.55 9.88
N GLU A 90 0.77 14.03 8.98
CA GLU A 90 2.22 14.25 8.86
C GLU A 90 2.56 15.28 7.77
N TRP A 91 1.70 16.30 7.60
CA TRP A 91 1.76 17.24 6.48
C TRP A 91 3.13 17.93 6.34
N LYS A 92 3.84 18.22 7.44
CA LYS A 92 5.15 18.86 7.41
C LYS A 92 6.22 17.95 6.83
N ILE A 93 6.20 16.67 7.17
CA ILE A 93 7.14 15.69 6.62
C ILE A 93 6.89 15.53 5.11
N GLN A 94 5.62 15.52 4.71
CA GLN A 94 5.24 15.46 3.29
C GLN A 94 5.67 16.70 2.51
N SER A 95 5.53 17.90 3.09
CA SER A 95 5.99 19.13 2.44
C SER A 95 7.50 19.17 2.31
N ASP A 96 8.23 18.80 3.36
CA ASP A 96 9.70 18.79 3.34
C ASP A 96 10.21 17.78 2.29
N MET A 97 9.60 16.59 2.22
CA MET A 97 9.92 15.60 1.19
C MET A 97 9.64 16.10 -0.23
N ALA A 98 8.55 16.85 -0.44
CA ALA A 98 8.22 17.45 -1.74
C ALA A 98 9.20 18.57 -2.16
N LEU A 99 9.74 19.32 -1.20
CA LEU A 99 10.78 20.31 -1.46
C LEU A 99 12.09 19.64 -1.83
N VAL A 100 12.46 18.56 -1.13
CA VAL A 100 13.66 17.77 -1.44
C VAL A 100 13.55 17.13 -2.82
N SER A 101 12.41 16.52 -3.16
CA SER A 101 12.25 15.91 -4.49
C SER A 101 12.32 16.95 -5.62
N LYS A 102 11.75 18.14 -5.41
CA LYS A 102 11.86 19.26 -6.35
C LYS A 102 13.29 19.78 -6.49
N ALA A 103 14.04 19.88 -5.39
CA ALA A 103 15.44 20.29 -5.42
C ALA A 103 16.31 19.28 -6.18
N ILE A 104 16.09 17.98 -5.94
CA ILE A 104 16.79 16.90 -6.63
C ILE A 104 16.47 16.94 -8.13
N SER A 105 15.19 17.07 -8.52
CA SER A 105 14.82 17.11 -9.93
C SER A 105 15.48 18.28 -10.66
N ASN A 106 15.53 19.47 -10.03
CA ASN A 106 16.18 20.63 -10.63
C ASN A 106 17.67 20.39 -10.86
N HIS A 107 18.37 19.82 -9.87
CA HIS A 107 19.80 19.52 -9.98
C HIS A 107 20.09 18.46 -11.07
N THR A 108 19.20 17.49 -11.27
CA THR A 108 19.35 16.51 -12.36
C THR A 108 19.28 17.19 -13.73
N MET A 109 18.34 18.13 -13.92
CA MET A 109 18.18 18.85 -15.18
C MET A 109 19.38 19.76 -15.49
N GLU A 110 19.95 20.40 -14.46
CA GLU A 110 21.18 21.22 -14.61
C GLU A 110 22.36 20.36 -15.08
N ASN A 111 22.57 19.19 -14.46
CA ASN A 111 23.64 18.26 -14.88
C ASN A 111 23.47 17.77 -16.32
N GLU A 112 22.24 17.44 -16.74
CA GLU A 112 21.97 17.01 -18.13
C GLU A 112 22.21 18.13 -19.14
N SER A 113 21.91 19.38 -18.78
CA SER A 113 22.19 20.54 -19.65
C SER A 113 23.68 20.78 -19.82
N GLU A 114 24.49 20.65 -18.76
CA GLU A 114 25.95 20.78 -18.81
C GLU A 114 26.64 19.66 -19.59
N GLU A 115 26.03 18.46 -19.62
CA GLU A 115 26.55 17.31 -20.37
C GLU A 115 26.21 17.39 -21.87
N SER A 116 25.15 18.12 -22.24
CA SER A 116 24.76 18.36 -23.63
C SER A 116 25.50 19.50 -24.33
N GLU A 117 26.13 20.39 -23.57
CA GLU A 117 26.95 21.52 -24.08
C GLU A 117 28.44 21.17 -24.25
N LYS A 118 28.88 19.98 -23.83
CA LYS A 118 30.24 19.45 -24.04
C LYS A 118 30.31 18.50 -25.24
#